data_AF-D2QFN2-F1
#
_entry.id   AF-D2QFN2-F1
#
_cell.length_a   1.000
_cell.length_b   1.000
_cell.length_c   1.000
_cell.angle_alpha   90.00
_cell.angle_beta   90.00
_cell.angle_gamma   90.00
#
_symmetry.space_group_name_H-M   'P 1'
#
loop_
_entity.id
_entity.type
_entity.pdbx_description
1 polymer ?
#
loop_
_entity_poly.entity_id
_entity_poly.type
_entity_poly.pdbx_seq_one_letter_code
_entity_poly.pdbx_strand_id
1 'polypeptide(L)'
;MRYIVVFAQQEIGYAVGFDDSSDAFDFLFWGYEEYELLPYGIFDMLTGDIVPYTHRGERTANVEEPVIRRIAMDYFKSAMRQTGSGQVKKKIKQ
;
A
#
# COMPACT_ATOMS: atom_id res chain seq x y z
N MET A 1 5.90 -5.63 7.49
CA MET A 1 4.92 -4.92 6.67
C MET A 1 3.73 -5.83 6.43
N ARG A 2 2.64 -5.64 7.19
CA ARG A 2 1.41 -6.45 7.08
C ARG A 2 0.31 -5.74 6.29
N TYR A 3 0.07 -4.47 6.56
CA TYR A 3 -1.01 -3.72 5.92
C TYR A 3 -0.43 -2.86 4.80
N ILE A 4 -1.01 -2.92 3.61
CA ILE A 4 -0.61 -2.07 2.49
C ILE A 4 -1.78 -1.16 2.16
N VAL A 5 -1.58 0.12 2.39
CA VAL A 5 -2.50 1.16 1.97
C VAL A 5 -2.34 1.40 0.47
N VAL A 6 -3.46 1.51 -0.24
CA VAL A 6 -3.51 1.89 -1.65
C VAL A 6 -4.36 3.15 -1.80
N PHE A 7 -3.83 4.12 -2.52
CA PHE A 7 -4.44 5.43 -2.72
C PHE A 7 -4.01 6.00 -4.08
N ALA A 8 -4.64 7.08 -4.52
CA ALA A 8 -4.16 7.87 -5.63
C ALA A 8 -3.92 9.33 -5.24
N GLN A 9 -3.05 9.98 -5.99
CA GLN A 9 -2.83 11.42 -5.95
C GLN A 9 -2.56 11.88 -7.38
N GLN A 10 -3.24 12.93 -7.84
CA GLN A 10 -3.12 13.44 -9.22
C GLN A 10 -3.27 12.32 -10.28
N GLU A 11 -4.27 11.45 -10.09
CA GLU A 11 -4.57 10.30 -10.97
C GLU A 11 -3.52 9.17 -10.99
N ILE A 12 -2.45 9.27 -10.21
CA ILE A 12 -1.42 8.24 -10.10
C ILE A 12 -1.71 7.37 -8.88
N GLY A 13 -1.73 6.05 -9.06
CA GLY A 13 -1.92 5.07 -7.98
C GLY A 13 -0.61 4.77 -7.24
N TYR A 14 -0.67 4.83 -5.91
CA TYR A 14 0.44 4.59 -5.00
C TYR A 14 0.08 3.52 -3.96
N ALA A 15 1.11 2.98 -3.33
CA ALA A 15 0.97 2.12 -2.18
C ALA A 15 2.10 2.36 -1.17
N VAL A 16 1.76 2.18 0.11
CA VAL A 16 2.67 2.31 1.23
C VAL A 16 2.31 1.26 2.28
N GLY A 17 3.31 0.70 2.95
CA GLY A 17 3.10 -0.38 3.90
C GLY A 17 3.30 0.03 5.36
N PHE A 18 2.53 -0.64 6.22
CA PHE A 18 2.48 -0.47 7.65
C PHE A 18 2.53 -1.83 8.36
N ASP A 19 2.96 -1.80 9.62
CA ASP A 19 2.92 -2.98 10.50
C ASP A 19 1.64 -3.03 11.34
N ASP A 20 1.09 -1.85 11.69
CA ASP A 20 -0.16 -1.70 12.44
C ASP A 20 -1.31 -1.23 11.55
N SER A 21 -2.52 -1.72 11.82
CA SER A 21 -3.71 -1.35 11.05
C SER A 21 -4.20 0.05 11.38
N SER A 22 -4.03 0.50 12.62
CA SER A 22 -4.48 1.83 13.08
C SER A 22 -3.68 2.92 12.36
N ASP A 23 -2.36 2.76 12.27
CA ASP A 23 -1.49 3.67 11.50
C ASP A 23 -1.90 3.72 10.01
N ALA A 24 -2.28 2.58 9.43
CA ALA A 24 -2.74 2.51 8.05
C ALA A 24 -4.08 3.25 7.84
N PHE A 25 -5.01 3.14 8.80
CA PHE A 25 -6.26 3.89 8.77
C PHE A 25 -6.05 5.39 9.00
N ASP A 26 -5.22 5.77 9.97
CA ASP A 26 -4.89 7.17 10.26
C ASP A 26 -4.24 7.84 9.06
N PHE A 27 -3.33 7.14 8.38
CA PHE A 27 -2.73 7.64 7.14
C PHE A 27 -3.78 7.92 6.06
N LEU A 28 -4.75 7.02 5.87
CA LEU A 28 -5.82 7.23 4.90
C LEU A 28 -6.76 8.38 5.29
N PHE A 29 -7.07 8.50 6.59
CA PHE A 29 -7.92 9.56 7.10
C PHE A 29 -7.29 10.94 6.91
N TRP A 30 -6.10 11.16 7.47
CA TRP A 30 -5.41 12.45 7.34
C TRP A 30 -4.97 12.72 5.91
N GLY A 31 -4.57 11.68 5.17
CA GLY A 31 -4.28 11.75 3.75
C GLY A 31 -5.45 12.30 2.93
N TYR A 32 -6.65 11.84 3.21
CA TYR A 32 -7.87 12.34 2.56
C TYR A 32 -8.23 13.76 3.01
N GLU A 33 -8.20 14.04 4.32
CA GLU A 33 -8.61 15.33 4.88
C GLU A 33 -7.67 16.49 4.55
N GLU A 34 -6.35 16.25 4.57
CA GLU A 34 -5.35 17.33 4.52
C GLU A 34 -4.52 17.36 3.24
N TYR A 35 -4.39 16.23 2.55
CA TYR A 35 -3.41 16.07 1.46
C TYR A 35 -4.04 15.72 0.10
N GLU A 36 -5.37 15.83 0.00
CA GLU A 36 -6.14 15.52 -1.21
C GLU A 36 -5.82 14.13 -1.78
N LEU A 37 -5.43 13.18 -0.93
CA LEU A 37 -5.29 11.79 -1.36
C LEU A 37 -6.67 11.25 -1.67
N LEU A 38 -6.74 10.34 -2.63
CA LEU A 38 -7.92 9.56 -2.96
C LEU A 38 -7.71 8.13 -2.46
N PRO A 39 -8.15 7.78 -1.23
CA PRO A 39 -8.02 6.44 -0.69
C PRO A 39 -8.77 5.42 -1.53
N TYR A 40 -8.16 4.27 -1.77
CA TYR A 40 -8.84 3.11 -2.33
C TYR A 40 -9.15 2.10 -1.24
N GLY A 41 -8.17 1.79 -0.39
CA GLY A 41 -8.35 0.87 0.73
C GLY A 41 -7.06 0.30 1.27
N ILE A 42 -7.20 -0.68 2.16
CA ILE A 42 -6.11 -1.39 2.82
C ILE A 42 -6.13 -2.85 2.38
N PHE A 43 -4.98 -3.37 1.99
CA PHE A 43 -4.75 -4.78 1.72
C PHE A 43 -4.01 -5.42 2.91
N ASP A 44 -4.60 -6.44 3.54
CA ASP A 44 -3.92 -7.23 4.58
C ASP A 44 -3.11 -8.35 3.92
N MET A 45 -1.78 -8.26 3.98
CA MET A 45 -0.86 -9.25 3.41
C MET A 45 -0.96 -10.63 4.07
N LEU A 46 -1.45 -10.70 5.31
CA LEU A 46 -1.57 -11.96 6.04
C LEU A 46 -2.79 -12.77 5.59
N THR A 47 -3.95 -12.12 5.48
CA THR A 47 -5.22 -12.78 5.14
C THR A 47 -5.54 -12.71 3.66
N GLY A 48 -4.98 -11.73 2.94
CA GLY A 48 -5.32 -11.42 1.56
C GLY A 48 -6.63 -10.65 1.41
N ASP A 49 -7.18 -10.13 2.51
CA ASP A 49 -8.42 -9.34 2.51
C ASP A 49 -8.16 -7.89 2.07
N ILE A 50 -9.21 -7.27 1.55
CA ILE A 50 -9.23 -5.85 1.22
C ILE A 50 -10.31 -5.19 2.05
N VAL A 51 -9.94 -4.09 2.70
CA VAL A 51 -10.88 -3.18 3.35
C VAL A 51 -10.95 -1.91 2.50
N PRO A 52 -12.02 -1.74 1.68
CA PRO A 52 -12.23 -0.52 0.93
C PRO A 52 -12.34 0.66 1.89
N TYR A 53 -11.73 1.79 1.55
CA TYR A 53 -11.85 2.98 2.38
C TYR A 53 -13.20 3.64 2.18
N THR A 54 -13.83 4.01 3.30
CA THR A 54 -15.06 4.79 3.31
C THR A 54 -14.87 6.03 4.16
N HIS A 55 -15.29 7.18 3.65
CA HIS A 55 -15.37 8.41 4.40
C HIS A 55 -16.83 8.77 4.64
N ARG A 56 -17.23 8.92 5.91
CA ARG A 56 -18.63 9.19 6.32
C ARG A 56 -19.66 8.18 5.78
N GLY A 57 -19.26 6.93 5.64
CA GLY A 57 -20.12 5.83 5.17
C GLY A 57 -20.17 5.67 3.65
N GLU A 58 -19.49 6.52 2.88
CA GLU A 58 -19.43 6.45 1.43
C GLU A 58 -18.01 6.10 0.95
N ARG A 59 -17.91 5.35 -0.15
CA ARG A 59 -16.60 5.08 -0.76
C ARG A 59 -16.06 6.35 -1.40
N THR A 60 -14.82 6.69 -1.08
CA THR A 60 -14.13 7.84 -1.69
C THR A 60 -13.78 7.58 -3.15
N ALA A 61 -13.58 6.32 -3.53
CA ALA A 61 -13.26 5.93 -4.90
C ALA A 61 -14.01 4.65 -5.30
N ASN A 62 -14.49 4.61 -6.54
CA ASN A 62 -15.11 3.41 -7.13
C ASN A 62 -14.03 2.54 -7.79
N VAL A 63 -13.17 1.94 -6.97
CA VAL A 63 -12.07 1.08 -7.42
C VAL A 63 -12.36 -0.36 -7.03
N GLU A 64 -12.26 -1.25 -8.01
CA GLU A 64 -12.48 -2.68 -7.82
C GLU A 64 -11.34 -3.32 -7.00
N GLU A 65 -11.69 -4.24 -6.12
CA GLU A 65 -10.73 -4.95 -5.25
C GLU A 65 -9.54 -5.59 -6.00
N PRO A 66 -9.70 -6.20 -7.20
CA PRO A 66 -8.57 -6.72 -7.96
C PRO A 66 -7.52 -5.66 -8.33
N VAL A 67 -7.92 -4.39 -8.50
CA VAL A 67 -7.01 -3.28 -8.79
C VAL A 67 -6.19 -2.95 -7.54
N ILE A 68 -6.86 -2.84 -6.38
CA ILE A 68 -6.21 -2.61 -5.09
C ILE A 68 -5.19 -3.71 -4.81
N ARG A 69 -5.59 -4.98 -4.98
CA ARG A 69 -4.72 -6.16 -4.82
C ARG A 69 -3.49 -6.07 -5.71
N ARG A 70 -3.68 -5.74 -6.99
CA ARG A 70 -2.59 -5.66 -7.97
C ARG A 70 -1.56 -4.60 -7.53
N ILE A 71 -2.00 -3.39 -7.22
CA ILE A 71 -1.11 -2.28 -6.83
C ILE A 71 -0.33 -2.65 -5.55
N ALA A 72 -1.03 -3.18 -4.54
CA ALA A 72 -0.41 -3.61 -3.29
C ALA A 72 0.66 -4.69 -3.50
N MET A 73 0.36 -5.70 -4.33
CA MET A 73 1.31 -6.78 -4.63
C MET A 73 2.50 -6.32 -5.47
N ASP A 74 2.30 -5.37 -6.39
CA ASP A 74 3.39 -4.79 -7.17
C ASP A 74 4.35 -3.97 -6.28
N TYR A 75 3.79 -3.22 -5.31
CA TYR A 75 4.57 -2.55 -4.26
C TYR A 75 5.34 -3.55 -3.39
N PHE A 76 4.66 -4.59 -2.86
CA PHE A 76 5.31 -5.61 -2.03
C PHE A 76 6.46 -6.31 -2.75
N LYS A 77 6.26 -6.75 -4.00
CA LYS A 77 7.31 -7.35 -4.82
C LYS A 77 8.50 -6.41 -5.03
N SER A 78 8.23 -5.13 -5.23
CA SER A 78 9.28 -4.12 -5.41
C SER A 78 10.07 -3.90 -4.12
N ALA A 79 9.39 -3.79 -2.98
CA ALA A 79 10.03 -3.66 -1.67
C ALA A 79 10.92 -4.88 -1.34
N MET A 80 10.43 -6.10 -1.61
CA MET A 80 11.19 -7.35 -1.40
C MET A 80 12.42 -7.48 -2.31
N ARG A 81 12.38 -6.93 -3.53
CA ARG A 81 13.55 -6.91 -4.42
C ARG A 81 14.63 -5.95 -3.93
N GLN A 82 14.26 -4.86 -3.28
CA GLN A 82 15.22 -3.90 -2.73
C GLN A 82 15.93 -4.45 -1.48
N THR A 83 15.27 -5.30 -0.70
CA THR A 83 15.89 -5.94 0.47
C THR A 83 16.77 -7.15 0.08
N GLY A 84 16.49 -7.82 -1.04
CA GLY A 84 17.27 -8.96 -1.53
C GLY A 84 18.54 -8.64 -2.33
N SER A 85 18.74 -7.40 -2.78
CA SER A 85 19.88 -6.99 -3.62
C SER A 85 21.15 -6.61 -2.83
N GLY A 86 21.11 -6.68 -1.49
CA GLY A 86 22.23 -6.36 -0.59
C GLY A 86 23.26 -7.47 -0.35
N GLN A 87 23.12 -8.68 -0.93
CA GLN A 87 24.01 -9.82 -0.61
C GLN A 87 24.68 -10.52 -1.79
N VAL A 88 24.97 -9.86 -2.92
CA VAL A 88 25.87 -10.47 -3.93
C VAL A 88 26.71 -9.42 -4.66
N LYS A 89 27.85 -8.98 -4.10
CA LYS A 89 29.15 -8.61 -4.75
C LYS A 89 30.17 -8.37 -3.63
N LYS A 90 31.35 -8.97 -3.48
CA LYS A 90 32.18 -9.91 -4.24
C LYS A 90 33.09 -10.62 -3.22
N LYS A 91 33.18 -11.94 -3.29
CA LYS A 91 34.33 -12.71 -2.79
C LYS A 91 35.31 -12.87 -3.96
N ILE A 92 36.61 -12.89 -3.66
CA ILE A 92 37.76 -13.33 -4.51
C ILE A 92 38.34 -12.21 -5.41
N LYS A 93 39.65 -11.91 -5.46
CA LYS A 93 40.93 -12.66 -5.28
C LYS A 93 41.98 -11.69 -4.67
N GLN A 94 42.72 -12.09 -3.62
CA GLN A 94 44.17 -12.44 -3.65
C GLN A 94 45.03 -11.49 -4.49
#